data_AF-A0A0R3X9U6-F1
#
_entry.id   AF-A0A0R3X9U6-F1
#
_cell.length_a   1.000
_cell.length_b   1.000
_cell.length_c   1.000
_cell.angle_alpha   90.00
_cell.angle_beta   90.00
_cell.angle_gamma   90.00
#
_symmetry.space_group_name_H-M   'P 1'
#
loop_
_entity.id
_entity.type
_entity.pdbx_description
1 polymer ?
#
loop_
_entity_poly.entity_id
_entity_poly.type
_entity_poly.pdbx_seq_one_letter_code
_entity_poly.pdbx_strand_id
1 'polypeptide(L)'
;MFCTSRVTIKGIGVAVIIVSGLALLFLQTWSFSQLEAKDTQLPSVRQLKDVMNVSEPLFFSSITSSEHPNCISFRQKFVMITQPDGDMNVAFTMVVHKDVLQIARLLRMIYRVNNYYCIHLDARSSPHFQAAMRGVATCFGSNVELVPKDKRIAVHWGDESVLRPQFICAKQALQRDPTWHYLVNIVGQEFPLKTNLELVAALKALNGSNLVEAFPINRFRHWVKNKTLPLNVSYFVAAFYFALVSLRHSSLVVRIKNNK
;
A
#
# COMPACT_ATOMS: atom_id res chain seq x y z
N MET A 1 -15.61 38.35 15.84
CA MET A 1 -16.81 37.58 15.46
C MET A 1 -16.43 36.11 15.53
N PHE A 2 -16.60 35.51 16.71
CA PHE A 2 -16.31 34.10 16.99
C PHE A 2 -17.58 33.29 16.71
N CYS A 3 -17.47 32.16 16.02
CA CYS A 3 -18.54 31.18 15.93
C CYS A 3 -18.02 29.86 16.52
N THR A 4 -18.51 29.56 17.72
CA THR A 4 -18.33 28.32 18.47
C THR A 4 -19.40 27.32 18.06
N SER A 5 -19.01 26.08 17.75
CA SER A 5 -19.94 24.94 17.74
C SER A 5 -19.69 24.08 18.98
N ARG A 6 -20.66 24.13 19.91
CA ARG A 6 -20.79 23.22 21.06
C ARG A 6 -21.14 21.82 20.56
N VAL A 7 -20.40 20.82 21.02
CA VAL A 7 -20.93 19.45 21.16
C VAL A 7 -21.08 19.21 22.65
N THR A 8 -22.32 19.03 23.08
CA THR A 8 -22.69 18.70 24.46
C THR A 8 -22.83 17.18 24.54
N ILE A 9 -21.98 16.52 25.35
CA ILE A 9 -22.20 15.13 25.75
C ILE A 9 -22.84 15.17 27.13
N LYS A 10 -24.16 14.92 27.17
CA LYS A 10 -24.92 14.61 28.37
C LYS A 10 -24.64 13.16 28.77
N GLY A 11 -24.43 12.91 30.07
CA GLY A 11 -24.60 11.59 30.67
C GLY A 11 -23.41 11.07 31.46
N ILE A 12 -23.09 11.72 32.58
CA ILE A 12 -22.32 11.10 33.67
C ILE A 12 -23.29 10.18 34.42
N GLY A 13 -23.10 8.87 34.30
CA GLY A 13 -23.70 7.89 35.20
C GLY A 13 -22.78 7.72 36.41
N VAL A 14 -23.30 8.03 37.60
CA VAL A 14 -22.61 7.85 38.88
C VAL A 14 -22.58 6.36 39.28
N ALA A 15 -21.45 5.99 39.89
CA ALA A 15 -20.95 4.66 40.20
C ALA A 15 -21.66 3.92 41.35
N VAL A 16 -21.41 2.61 41.47
CA VAL A 16 -21.15 1.93 42.74
C VAL A 16 -20.22 0.72 42.51
N ILE A 17 -19.01 0.74 43.08
CA ILE A 17 -18.32 -0.48 43.54
C ILE A 17 -17.77 -0.17 44.94
N ILE A 18 -18.39 -0.78 45.95
CA ILE A 18 -17.90 -0.79 47.33
C ILE A 18 -16.95 -1.97 47.45
N VAL A 19 -15.68 -1.72 47.78
CA VAL A 19 -14.85 -2.74 48.43
C VAL A 19 -14.14 -2.09 49.61
N SER A 20 -14.48 -2.62 50.77
CA SER A 20 -14.00 -2.25 52.10
C SER A 20 -12.51 -2.57 52.30
N GLY A 21 -11.77 -1.58 52.80
CA GLY A 21 -10.72 -1.69 53.81
C GLY A 21 -9.50 -2.57 53.52
N LEU A 22 -8.35 -1.96 53.21
CA LEU A 22 -7.30 -1.68 54.20
C LEU A 22 -6.18 -0.88 53.53
N ALA A 23 -5.72 0.15 54.23
CA ALA A 23 -4.66 1.04 53.80
C ALA A 23 -3.29 0.33 53.76
N LEU A 24 -2.53 0.56 52.69
CA LEU A 24 -1.06 0.67 52.75
C LEU A 24 -0.60 1.58 51.60
N LEU A 25 -0.05 2.72 52.00
CA LEU A 25 0.58 3.73 51.17
C LEU A 25 1.82 3.14 50.47
N PHE A 26 1.81 3.11 49.14
CA PHE A 26 3.04 3.20 48.34
C PHE A 26 2.81 4.15 47.18
N LEU A 27 3.32 5.36 47.36
CA LEU A 27 3.55 6.33 46.29
C LEU A 27 4.62 5.76 45.35
N GLN A 28 4.22 5.37 44.14
CA GLN A 28 5.11 5.39 43.00
C GLN A 28 4.31 5.84 41.78
N THR A 29 4.38 7.14 41.55
CA THR A 29 4.05 7.78 40.29
C THR A 29 4.91 7.16 39.20
N TRP A 30 4.35 6.24 38.41
CA TRP A 30 4.92 5.99 37.09
C TRP A 30 4.59 7.20 36.22
N SER A 31 5.57 8.10 36.19
CA SER A 31 5.66 9.19 35.24
C SER A 31 5.45 8.64 33.84
N PHE A 32 4.31 8.96 33.23
CA PHE A 32 4.03 8.76 31.82
C PHE A 32 4.82 9.82 31.03
N SER A 33 6.14 9.74 31.12
CA SER A 33 7.09 10.54 30.35
C SER A 33 8.05 9.56 29.71
N GLN A 34 8.14 9.62 28.38
CA GLN A 34 8.98 8.80 27.49
C GLN A 34 8.31 7.57 26.85
N LEU A 35 7.26 7.82 26.07
CA LEU A 35 7.21 7.27 24.71
C LEU A 35 6.81 8.43 23.78
N GLU A 36 7.71 9.41 23.65
CA GLU A 36 7.67 10.29 22.49
C GLU A 36 7.92 9.41 21.27
N ALA A 37 6.86 9.17 20.49
CA ALA A 37 7.02 8.76 19.11
C ALA A 37 7.95 9.82 18.48
N LYS A 38 9.18 9.42 18.17
CA LYS A 38 10.15 10.28 17.54
C LYS A 38 9.56 10.65 16.18
N ASP A 39 8.92 11.80 16.10
CA ASP A 39 8.40 12.39 14.87
C ASP A 39 9.59 12.57 13.94
N THR A 40 9.84 11.54 13.14
CA THR A 40 10.84 11.59 12.10
C THR A 40 10.19 12.38 10.99
N GLN A 41 10.22 13.71 11.15
CA GLN A 41 9.66 14.67 10.22
C GLN A 41 10.19 14.32 8.84
N LEU A 42 9.30 13.89 7.95
CA LEU A 42 9.67 13.46 6.61
C LEU A 42 10.37 14.64 5.92
N PRO A 43 11.62 14.50 5.45
CA PRO A 43 12.33 15.65 4.90
C PRO A 43 11.57 16.21 3.69
N SER A 44 11.56 17.54 3.57
CA SER A 44 10.87 18.25 2.50
C SER A 44 11.40 17.83 1.13
N VAL A 45 10.56 17.92 0.08
CA VAL A 45 10.95 17.61 -1.31
C VAL A 45 12.16 18.44 -1.78
N ARG A 46 12.33 19.67 -1.26
CA ARG A 46 13.49 20.54 -1.57
C ARG A 46 14.80 20.01 -1.00
N GLN A 47 14.82 19.64 0.28
CA GLN A 47 15.99 19.07 0.97
C GLN A 47 16.46 17.71 0.41
N LEU A 48 15.72 17.17 -0.56
CA LEU A 48 15.94 15.89 -1.22
C LEU A 48 16.68 16.04 -2.56
N LYS A 49 16.38 17.11 -3.29
CA LYS A 49 17.10 17.46 -4.52
C LYS A 49 18.55 17.85 -4.24
N ASP A 50 18.78 18.49 -3.09
CA ASP A 50 20.13 18.89 -2.65
C ASP A 50 21.04 17.72 -2.26
N VAL A 51 20.48 16.51 -2.12
CA VAL A 51 21.20 15.29 -1.68
C VAL A 51 21.65 14.45 -2.85
N MET A 52 20.81 14.44 -3.88
CA MET A 52 21.12 13.81 -5.15
C MET A 52 21.87 14.84 -5.95
N ASN A 53 23.19 14.94 -5.73
CA ASN A 53 24.08 15.84 -6.47
C ASN A 53 24.21 15.49 -7.97
N VAL A 54 23.28 14.67 -8.49
CA VAL A 54 23.16 14.06 -9.81
C VAL A 54 21.66 13.94 -10.11
N SER A 55 21.25 14.00 -11.38
CA SER A 55 19.85 13.80 -11.76
C SER A 55 19.28 12.50 -11.16
N GLU A 56 18.06 12.57 -10.62
CA GLU A 56 17.44 11.48 -9.84
C GLU A 56 17.52 10.09 -10.50
N PRO A 57 17.32 9.96 -11.84
CA PRO A 57 17.43 8.67 -12.52
C PRO A 57 18.84 8.08 -12.46
N LEU A 58 19.89 8.91 -12.56
CA LEU A 58 21.28 8.46 -12.55
C LEU A 58 21.70 7.95 -11.17
N PHE A 59 21.20 8.59 -10.10
CA PHE A 59 21.46 8.16 -8.72
C PHE A 59 21.04 6.70 -8.52
N PHE A 60 19.77 6.37 -8.82
CA PHE A 60 19.26 5.01 -8.63
C PHE A 60 19.76 4.05 -9.71
N SER A 61 19.94 4.47 -10.96
CA SER A 61 20.36 3.56 -12.04
C SER A 61 21.77 2.99 -11.87
N SER A 62 22.61 3.68 -11.08
CA SER A 62 23.97 3.19 -10.74
C SER A 62 23.96 2.06 -9.71
N ILE A 63 22.86 1.84 -8.98
CA ILE A 63 22.79 0.83 -7.92
C ILE A 63 22.75 -0.58 -8.54
N THR A 64 23.82 -1.34 -8.31
CA THR A 64 23.98 -2.73 -8.78
C THR A 64 23.83 -3.78 -7.68
N SER A 65 23.94 -3.38 -6.41
CA SER A 65 23.81 -4.27 -5.24
C SER A 65 23.20 -3.54 -4.03
N SER A 66 22.76 -4.29 -3.02
CA SER A 66 22.25 -3.74 -1.74
C SER A 66 23.30 -2.94 -0.98
N GLU A 67 24.58 -3.27 -1.17
CA GLU A 67 25.73 -2.62 -0.52
C GLU A 67 26.30 -1.45 -1.32
N HIS A 68 25.66 -1.08 -2.44
CA HIS A 68 26.11 0.04 -3.25
C HIS A 68 26.07 1.36 -2.44
N PRO A 69 27.08 2.25 -2.53
CA PRO A 69 27.14 3.49 -1.74
C PRO A 69 25.88 4.37 -1.82
N ASN A 70 25.29 4.48 -3.01
CA ASN A 70 24.02 5.22 -3.19
C ASN A 70 22.84 4.55 -2.48
N CYS A 71 22.80 3.22 -2.41
CA CYS A 71 21.77 2.52 -1.65
C CYS A 71 21.96 2.72 -0.15
N ILE A 72 23.19 2.60 0.35
CA ILE A 72 23.52 2.87 1.76
C ILE A 72 23.17 4.31 2.13
N SER A 73 23.57 5.29 1.33
CA SER A 73 23.26 6.71 1.51
C SER A 73 21.74 6.96 1.53
N PHE A 74 21.01 6.34 0.60
CA PHE A 74 19.55 6.39 0.60
C PHE A 74 18.98 5.85 1.92
N ARG A 75 19.39 4.66 2.37
CA ARG A 75 18.89 4.04 3.61
C ARG A 75 19.26 4.81 4.88
N GLN A 76 20.45 5.42 4.92
CA GLN A 76 20.89 6.26 6.04
C GLN A 76 20.05 7.54 6.17
N LYS A 77 19.75 8.18 5.04
CA LYS A 77 18.92 9.40 5.03
C LYS A 77 17.43 9.09 5.19
N PHE A 78 16.99 7.97 4.64
CA PHE A 78 15.62 7.52 4.58
C PHE A 78 15.48 6.19 5.32
N VAL A 79 15.37 6.27 6.65
CA VAL A 79 15.23 5.09 7.50
C VAL A 79 14.10 4.21 6.98
N MET A 80 14.43 2.95 6.68
CA MET A 80 13.49 1.90 6.28
C MET A 80 13.21 1.03 7.49
N ILE A 81 11.94 0.73 7.73
CA ILE A 81 11.54 -0.20 8.79
C ILE A 81 11.67 -1.62 8.22
N THR A 82 12.70 -2.34 8.67
CA THR A 82 13.05 -3.68 8.17
C THR A 82 12.58 -4.80 9.11
N GLN A 83 11.78 -4.49 10.12
CA GLN A 83 11.09 -5.49 10.93
C GLN A 83 9.68 -5.74 10.39
N PRO A 84 9.12 -6.95 10.60
CA PRO A 84 7.70 -7.17 10.41
C PRO A 84 6.89 -6.20 11.27
N ASP A 85 5.74 -5.78 10.76
CA ASP A 85 4.86 -4.85 11.45
C ASP A 85 3.45 -5.42 11.43
N GLY A 86 3.14 -6.18 12.49
CA GLY A 86 2.02 -7.11 12.55
C GLY A 86 2.40 -8.55 12.18
N ASP A 87 1.41 -9.42 12.26
CA ASP A 87 1.41 -10.87 12.07
C ASP A 87 0.73 -11.29 10.76
N MET A 88 0.44 -10.35 9.87
CA MET A 88 -0.21 -10.59 8.59
C MET A 88 0.61 -9.99 7.44
N ASN A 89 0.91 -10.82 6.46
CA ASN A 89 1.65 -10.42 5.26
C ASN A 89 0.71 -9.82 4.23
N VAL A 90 1.11 -8.69 3.65
CA VAL A 90 0.35 -7.99 2.62
C VAL A 90 1.15 -7.98 1.32
N ALA A 91 0.50 -8.29 0.21
CA ALA A 91 1.05 -8.08 -1.13
C ALA A 91 0.60 -6.71 -1.66
N PHE A 92 1.53 -5.92 -2.18
CA PHE A 92 1.24 -4.68 -2.86
C PHE A 92 1.46 -4.84 -4.36
N THR A 93 0.54 -4.31 -5.15
CA THR A 93 0.72 -4.15 -6.59
C THR A 93 0.85 -2.66 -6.90
N MET A 94 1.93 -2.26 -7.54
CA MET A 94 2.23 -0.85 -7.79
C MET A 94 2.44 -0.62 -9.28
N VAL A 95 1.65 0.26 -9.88
CA VAL A 95 1.81 0.66 -11.28
C VAL A 95 2.47 2.03 -11.34
N VAL A 96 3.60 2.13 -12.04
CA VAL A 96 4.43 3.33 -12.06
C VAL A 96 4.91 3.67 -13.47
N HIS A 97 5.12 4.95 -13.74
CA HIS A 97 5.57 5.40 -15.07
C HIS A 97 6.62 6.53 -15.09
N LYS A 98 6.85 7.23 -13.96
CA LYS A 98 7.80 8.36 -13.84
C LYS A 98 8.16 8.64 -12.37
N ASP A 99 9.08 9.57 -12.13
CA ASP A 99 9.46 10.11 -10.82
C ASP A 99 9.98 9.05 -9.82
N VAL A 100 11.18 8.53 -10.10
CA VAL A 100 11.81 7.45 -9.31
C VAL A 100 11.96 7.78 -7.83
N LEU A 101 12.26 9.04 -7.49
CA LEU A 101 12.40 9.44 -6.10
C LEU A 101 11.07 9.35 -5.35
N GLN A 102 9.96 9.80 -5.97
CA GLN A 102 8.63 9.70 -5.37
C GLN A 102 8.28 8.25 -5.09
N ILE A 103 8.55 7.35 -6.04
CA ILE A 103 8.29 5.92 -5.90
C ILE A 103 9.16 5.31 -4.80
N ALA A 104 10.45 5.62 -4.75
CA ALA A 104 11.35 5.14 -3.70
C ALA A 104 10.88 5.60 -2.31
N ARG A 105 10.38 6.84 -2.19
CA ARG A 105 9.79 7.37 -0.94
C ARG A 105 8.49 6.67 -0.58
N LEU A 106 7.60 6.44 -1.55
CA LEU A 106 6.36 5.69 -1.36
C LEU A 106 6.68 4.30 -0.82
N LEU A 107 7.53 3.56 -1.55
CA LEU A 107 7.94 2.22 -1.21
C LEU A 107 8.54 2.17 0.20
N ARG A 108 9.44 3.10 0.54
CA ARG A 108 10.03 3.23 1.90
C ARG A 108 9.00 3.32 3.02
N MET A 109 7.88 4.00 2.82
CA MET A 109 6.87 4.16 3.88
C MET A 109 6.07 2.89 4.11
N ILE A 110 5.72 2.20 3.03
CA ILE A 110 4.92 0.97 3.10
C ILE A 110 5.79 -0.28 3.35
N TYR A 111 7.10 -0.20 3.07
CA TYR A 111 8.01 -1.34 3.11
C TYR A 111 8.05 -2.01 4.48
N ARG A 112 7.91 -3.34 4.46
CA ARG A 112 8.13 -4.27 5.57
C ARG A 112 8.68 -5.56 4.99
N VAL A 113 9.54 -6.24 5.72
CA VAL A 113 10.24 -7.45 5.25
C VAL A 113 9.32 -8.64 5.00
N ASN A 114 8.19 -8.71 5.70
CA ASN A 114 7.21 -9.79 5.58
C ASN A 114 6.17 -9.55 4.47
N ASN A 115 6.13 -8.34 3.91
CA ASN A 115 5.23 -7.98 2.81
C ASN A 115 5.92 -8.24 1.47
N TYR A 116 5.11 -8.45 0.42
CA TYR A 116 5.58 -8.63 -0.95
C TYR A 116 5.18 -7.42 -1.82
N TYR A 117 6.06 -6.97 -2.71
CA TYR A 117 5.82 -5.82 -3.58
C TYR A 117 6.07 -6.21 -5.03
N CYS A 118 5.03 -6.19 -5.84
CA CYS A 118 5.15 -6.25 -7.29
C CYS A 118 5.03 -4.85 -7.89
N ILE A 119 6.01 -4.46 -8.68
CA ILE A 119 6.03 -3.17 -9.36
C ILE A 119 5.96 -3.38 -10.87
N HIS A 120 4.88 -2.91 -11.49
CA HIS A 120 4.73 -2.85 -12.93
C HIS A 120 5.18 -1.48 -13.44
N LEU A 121 6.16 -1.48 -14.34
CA LEU A 121 6.58 -0.28 -15.05
C LEU A 121 5.80 -0.19 -16.37
N ASP A 122 5.19 0.96 -16.66
CA ASP A 122 4.57 1.21 -17.98
C ASP A 122 5.60 0.92 -19.07
N ALA A 123 5.21 0.15 -20.09
CA ALA A 123 6.10 -0.22 -21.20
C ALA A 123 6.63 1.01 -21.97
N ARG A 124 5.93 2.15 -21.89
CA ARG A 124 6.31 3.42 -22.51
C ARG A 124 7.30 4.23 -21.67
N SER A 125 7.59 3.85 -20.43
CA SER A 125 8.54 4.57 -19.58
C SER A 125 9.95 4.56 -20.17
N SER A 126 10.67 5.66 -19.99
CA SER A 126 12.00 5.84 -20.56
C SER A 126 13.00 4.76 -20.08
N PRO A 127 14.01 4.40 -20.89
CA PRO A 127 15.05 3.46 -20.47
C PRO A 127 15.77 3.89 -19.18
N HIS A 128 15.98 5.19 -19.00
CA HIS A 128 16.58 5.77 -17.79
C HIS A 128 15.72 5.49 -16.55
N PHE A 129 14.41 5.71 -16.63
CA PHE A 129 13.48 5.39 -15.54
C PHE A 129 13.47 3.88 -15.24
N GLN A 130 13.42 3.04 -16.28
CA GLN A 130 13.45 1.59 -16.10
C GLN A 130 14.75 1.11 -15.43
N ALA A 131 15.90 1.68 -15.79
CA ALA A 131 17.17 1.39 -15.15
C ALA A 131 17.20 1.85 -13.68
N ALA A 132 16.71 3.06 -13.41
CA ALA A 132 16.59 3.60 -12.07
C ALA A 132 15.71 2.71 -11.16
N MET A 133 14.56 2.25 -11.67
CA MET A 133 13.66 1.36 -10.93
C MET A 133 14.27 -0.03 -10.65
N ARG A 134 15.18 -0.53 -11.51
CA ARG A 134 15.94 -1.74 -11.19
C ARG A 134 16.84 -1.50 -9.98
N GLY A 135 17.54 -0.38 -9.93
CA GLY A 135 18.35 0.00 -8.78
C GLY A 135 17.54 0.18 -7.51
N VAL A 136 16.33 0.75 -7.60
CA VAL A 136 15.37 0.80 -6.47
C VAL A 136 15.03 -0.61 -5.99
N ALA A 137 14.58 -1.51 -6.87
CA ALA A 137 14.24 -2.88 -6.47
C ALA A 137 15.43 -3.59 -5.80
N THR A 138 16.63 -3.50 -6.39
CA THR A 138 17.87 -4.02 -5.81
C THR A 138 18.16 -3.45 -4.43
N CYS A 139 17.93 -2.16 -4.23
CA CYS A 139 18.17 -1.49 -2.94
C CYS A 139 17.15 -1.88 -1.85
N PHE A 140 15.95 -2.32 -2.20
CA PHE A 140 14.95 -2.75 -1.21
C PHE A 140 15.01 -4.25 -0.90
N GLY A 141 15.57 -5.07 -1.80
CA GLY A 141 15.82 -6.48 -1.57
C GLY A 141 14.83 -7.41 -2.28
N SER A 142 14.85 -8.69 -1.90
CA SER A 142 14.21 -9.77 -2.65
C SER A 142 12.67 -9.74 -2.65
N ASN A 143 12.05 -9.10 -1.66
CA ASN A 143 10.60 -8.99 -1.58
C ASN A 143 10.02 -7.85 -2.44
N VAL A 144 10.88 -7.08 -3.13
CA VAL A 144 10.48 -6.06 -4.11
C VAL A 144 10.88 -6.51 -5.51
N GLU A 145 9.90 -6.93 -6.30
CA GLU A 145 10.13 -7.44 -7.64
C GLU A 145 9.50 -6.55 -8.72
N LEU A 146 10.25 -6.31 -9.79
CA LEU A 146 9.70 -5.70 -11.00
C LEU A 146 9.04 -6.77 -11.87
N VAL A 147 7.94 -6.41 -12.54
CA VAL A 147 7.36 -7.25 -13.59
C VAL A 147 8.38 -7.48 -14.71
N PRO A 148 8.55 -8.72 -15.21
CA PRO A 148 9.43 -9.02 -16.36
C PRO A 148 9.10 -8.17 -17.59
N LYS A 149 10.12 -7.76 -18.35
CA LYS A 149 9.97 -6.80 -19.45
C LYS A 149 8.98 -7.27 -20.52
N ASP A 150 8.97 -8.57 -20.83
CA ASP A 150 8.07 -9.24 -21.77
C ASP A 150 6.60 -9.23 -21.34
N LYS A 151 6.33 -9.06 -20.04
CA LYS A 151 4.97 -8.99 -19.48
C LYS A 151 4.49 -7.57 -19.23
N ARG A 152 5.31 -6.55 -19.46
CA ARG A 152 4.90 -5.14 -19.29
C ARG A 152 4.01 -4.72 -20.44
N ILE A 153 3.06 -3.83 -20.15
CA ILE A 153 2.11 -3.29 -21.14
C ILE A 153 2.13 -1.77 -21.11
N ALA A 154 1.73 -1.15 -22.22
CA ALA A 154 1.49 0.29 -22.29
C ALA A 154 0.15 0.62 -21.60
N VAL A 155 0.14 1.62 -20.72
CA VAL A 155 -1.06 2.02 -19.97
C VAL A 155 -1.75 3.20 -20.65
N HIS A 156 -2.88 2.99 -21.30
CA HIS A 156 -3.66 4.06 -21.91
C HIS A 156 -4.73 4.55 -20.93
N TRP A 157 -4.81 5.87 -20.75
CA TRP A 157 -5.80 6.44 -19.82
C TRP A 157 -7.22 6.26 -20.40
N GLY A 158 -8.16 5.83 -19.56
CA GLY A 158 -9.55 5.54 -19.97
C GLY A 158 -9.76 4.17 -20.62
N ASP A 159 -8.73 3.33 -20.68
CA ASP A 159 -8.72 2.01 -21.30
C ASP A 159 -8.55 0.90 -20.24
N GLU A 160 -8.85 -0.36 -20.58
CA GLU A 160 -8.68 -1.49 -19.64
C GLU A 160 -7.21 -1.71 -19.23
N SER A 161 -6.27 -1.18 -20.01
CA SER A 161 -4.84 -1.19 -19.70
C SER A 161 -4.47 -0.43 -18.42
N VAL A 162 -5.36 0.37 -17.82
CA VAL A 162 -5.14 0.90 -16.45
C VAL A 162 -5.18 -0.21 -15.40
N LEU A 163 -6.04 -1.21 -15.58
CA LEU A 163 -6.28 -2.27 -14.60
C LEU A 163 -5.43 -3.52 -14.85
N ARG A 164 -5.19 -3.85 -16.13
CA ARG A 164 -4.44 -5.05 -16.53
C ARG A 164 -3.05 -5.22 -15.87
N PRO A 165 -2.24 -4.15 -15.64
CA PRO A 165 -0.98 -4.23 -14.91
C PRO A 165 -1.13 -4.74 -13.47
N GLN A 166 -2.21 -4.34 -12.79
CA GLN A 166 -2.51 -4.77 -11.43
C GLN A 166 -2.75 -6.29 -11.41
N PHE A 167 -3.46 -6.84 -12.39
CA PHE A 167 -3.67 -8.29 -12.51
C PHE A 167 -2.39 -9.06 -12.86
N ILE A 168 -1.53 -8.50 -13.70
CA ILE A 168 -0.21 -9.09 -13.99
C ILE A 168 0.60 -9.19 -12.69
N CYS A 169 0.59 -8.13 -11.89
CA CYS A 169 1.25 -8.12 -10.59
C CYS A 169 0.60 -9.07 -9.57
N ALA A 170 -0.73 -9.15 -9.53
CA ALA A 170 -1.44 -10.08 -8.67
C ALA A 170 -1.09 -11.54 -9.00
N LYS A 171 -1.01 -11.88 -10.30
CA LYS A 171 -0.54 -13.19 -10.74
C LYS A 171 0.89 -13.47 -10.30
N GLN A 172 1.78 -12.49 -10.39
CA GLN A 172 3.16 -12.63 -9.93
C GLN A 172 3.21 -12.83 -8.40
N ALA A 173 2.45 -12.05 -7.63
CA ALA A 173 2.35 -12.19 -6.18
C ALA A 173 1.89 -13.60 -5.77
N LEU A 174 0.86 -14.14 -6.43
CA LEU A 174 0.39 -15.52 -6.19
C LEU A 174 1.45 -16.60 -6.46
N GLN A 175 2.39 -16.33 -7.37
CA GLN A 175 3.45 -17.26 -7.76
C GLN A 175 4.69 -17.15 -6.90
N ARG A 176 5.04 -15.94 -6.44
CA ARG A 176 6.29 -15.64 -5.75
C ARG A 176 6.19 -15.81 -4.25
N ASP A 177 5.11 -15.34 -3.66
CA ASP A 177 4.89 -15.39 -2.23
C ASP A 177 3.49 -15.95 -1.96
N PRO A 178 3.35 -17.20 -1.50
CA PRO A 178 2.05 -17.77 -1.17
C PRO A 178 1.55 -17.37 0.23
N THR A 179 2.32 -16.60 1.01
CA THR A 179 2.07 -16.34 2.44
C THR A 179 1.24 -15.08 2.72
N TRP A 180 1.08 -14.19 1.74
CA TRP A 180 0.28 -12.99 1.91
C TRP A 180 -1.22 -13.31 2.02
N HIS A 181 -1.92 -12.49 2.81
CA HIS A 181 -3.34 -12.67 3.12
C HIS A 181 -4.22 -11.71 2.33
N TYR A 182 -3.73 -10.49 2.09
CA TYR A 182 -4.40 -9.46 1.32
C TYR A 182 -3.49 -8.88 0.25
N LEU A 183 -4.07 -8.55 -0.89
CA LEU A 183 -3.47 -7.82 -1.97
C LEU A 183 -4.05 -6.41 -2.02
N VAL A 184 -3.22 -5.39 -1.92
CA VAL A 184 -3.61 -3.98 -1.99
C VAL A 184 -2.98 -3.36 -3.22
N ASN A 185 -3.79 -2.77 -4.10
CA ASN A 185 -3.27 -2.10 -5.27
C ASN A 185 -3.09 -0.61 -5.04
N ILE A 186 -1.97 -0.09 -5.53
CA ILE A 186 -1.58 1.31 -5.43
C ILE A 186 -0.96 1.79 -6.75
N VAL A 187 -0.78 3.10 -6.90
CA VAL A 187 -0.06 3.72 -8.02
C VAL A 187 1.05 4.64 -7.55
N GLY A 188 2.03 4.91 -8.40
CA GLY A 188 3.25 5.65 -8.03
C GLY A 188 3.05 7.08 -7.49
N GLN A 189 1.86 7.66 -7.65
CA GLN A 189 1.53 9.00 -7.16
C GLN A 189 0.85 9.02 -5.78
N GLU A 190 0.60 7.85 -5.20
CA GLU A 190 -0.11 7.74 -3.93
C GLU A 190 0.77 7.94 -2.71
N PHE A 191 0.11 8.11 -1.57
CA PHE A 191 0.79 8.29 -0.30
C PHE A 191 -0.05 7.69 0.84
N PRO A 192 0.53 6.84 1.70
CA PRO A 192 -0.19 6.29 2.83
C PRO A 192 -0.53 7.38 3.85
N LEU A 193 -1.78 7.40 4.29
CA LEU A 193 -2.26 8.27 5.39
C LEU A 193 -2.24 7.56 6.75
N LYS A 194 -1.90 6.27 6.74
CA LYS A 194 -1.95 5.34 7.86
C LYS A 194 -0.67 4.53 7.91
N THR A 195 -0.29 4.13 9.11
CA THR A 195 0.85 3.23 9.33
C THR A 195 0.56 1.83 8.78
N ASN A 196 1.60 1.02 8.58
CA ASN A 196 1.41 -0.37 8.16
C ASN A 196 0.62 -1.16 9.21
N LEU A 197 0.84 -0.93 10.51
CA LEU A 197 0.08 -1.58 11.57
C LEU A 197 -1.42 -1.23 11.54
N GLU A 198 -1.76 0.04 11.31
CA GLU A 198 -3.16 0.46 11.14
C GLU A 198 -3.79 -0.16 9.89
N LEU A 199 -3.04 -0.27 8.78
CA LEU A 199 -3.49 -0.95 7.58
C LEU A 199 -3.76 -2.44 7.86
N VAL A 200 -2.83 -3.14 8.53
CA VAL A 200 -2.98 -4.54 8.91
C VAL A 200 -4.20 -4.73 9.80
N ALA A 201 -4.42 -3.86 10.79
CA ALA A 201 -5.60 -3.91 11.65
C ALA A 201 -6.90 -3.72 10.85
N ALA A 202 -6.94 -2.77 9.91
CA ALA A 202 -8.10 -2.55 9.06
C ALA A 202 -8.39 -3.74 8.14
N LEU A 203 -7.36 -4.34 7.53
CA LEU A 203 -7.50 -5.52 6.68
C LEU A 203 -7.96 -6.75 7.47
N LYS A 204 -7.47 -6.93 8.69
CA LYS A 204 -7.96 -7.98 9.60
C LYS A 204 -9.43 -7.83 9.93
N ALA A 205 -9.91 -6.60 10.12
CA ALA A 205 -11.31 -6.32 10.39
C ALA A 205 -12.25 -6.70 9.23
N LEU A 206 -11.73 -6.86 8.01
CA LEU A 206 -12.49 -7.36 6.86
C LEU A 206 -12.81 -8.87 6.97
N ASN A 207 -12.13 -9.60 7.86
CA ASN A 207 -12.40 -11.01 8.17
C ASN A 207 -12.55 -11.91 6.93
N GLY A 208 -11.60 -11.82 5.98
CA GLY A 208 -11.61 -12.59 4.74
C GLY A 208 -12.50 -12.01 3.64
N SER A 209 -13.14 -10.86 3.85
CA SER A 209 -13.91 -10.15 2.82
C SER A 209 -13.01 -9.29 1.94
N ASN A 210 -13.45 -9.02 0.71
CA ASN A 210 -12.84 -8.03 -0.17
C ASN A 210 -13.34 -6.63 0.14
N LEU A 211 -12.50 -5.62 -0.07
CA LEU A 211 -12.88 -4.22 -0.02
C LEU A 211 -12.73 -3.62 -1.43
N VAL A 212 -13.87 -3.26 -2.03
CA VAL A 212 -13.94 -2.57 -3.32
C VAL A 212 -15.08 -1.57 -3.23
N GLU A 213 -14.80 -0.29 -3.49
CA GLU A 213 -15.86 0.70 -3.61
C GLU A 213 -16.58 0.50 -4.95
N ALA A 214 -17.89 0.28 -4.92
CA ALA A 214 -18.69 0.01 -6.10
C ALA A 214 -20.12 0.53 -5.97
N PHE A 215 -20.69 0.95 -7.09
CA PHE A 215 -22.06 1.43 -7.20
C PHE A 215 -22.77 0.80 -8.40
N PRO A 216 -24.09 0.57 -8.33
CA PRO A 216 -24.85 0.01 -9.44
C PRO A 216 -24.71 0.84 -10.72
N ILE A 217 -24.57 0.18 -11.87
CA ILE A 217 -24.40 0.86 -13.16
C ILE A 217 -25.67 1.57 -13.67
N ASN A 218 -26.74 1.69 -12.87
CA ASN A 218 -28.09 2.08 -13.33
C ASN A 218 -28.10 3.27 -14.31
N ARG A 219 -27.40 4.37 -14.00
CA ARG A 219 -27.29 5.57 -14.86
C ARG A 219 -26.50 5.33 -16.15
N PHE A 220 -25.61 4.34 -16.17
CA PHE A 220 -24.65 4.04 -17.24
C PHE A 220 -24.93 2.72 -17.96
N ARG A 221 -26.10 2.10 -17.78
CA ARG A 221 -26.48 0.84 -18.46
C ARG A 221 -26.34 0.91 -19.99
N HIS A 222 -26.54 2.09 -20.57
CA HIS A 222 -26.38 2.31 -22.00
C HIS A 222 -24.93 2.11 -22.48
N TRP A 223 -23.91 2.33 -21.63
CA TRP A 223 -22.50 2.07 -21.97
C TRP A 223 -22.22 0.60 -22.24
N VAL A 224 -22.96 -0.29 -21.57
CA VAL A 224 -22.87 -1.75 -21.79
C VAL A 224 -23.92 -2.28 -22.77
N LYS A 225 -24.59 -1.38 -23.51
CA LYS A 225 -25.64 -1.70 -24.50
C LYS A 225 -26.76 -2.58 -23.91
N ASN A 226 -27.09 -2.40 -22.63
CA ASN A 226 -28.06 -3.24 -21.90
C ASN A 226 -27.80 -4.74 -21.99
N LYS A 227 -26.57 -5.18 -22.26
CA LYS A 227 -26.22 -6.60 -22.24
C LYS A 227 -26.38 -7.13 -20.83
N THR A 228 -26.73 -8.41 -20.71
CA THR A 228 -26.69 -9.16 -19.46
C THR A 228 -25.35 -9.88 -19.35
N LEU A 229 -24.80 -9.97 -18.15
CA LEU A 229 -23.59 -10.75 -17.93
C LEU A 229 -23.94 -12.25 -17.83
N PRO A 230 -23.03 -13.14 -18.23
CA PRO A 230 -23.18 -14.56 -17.97
C PRO A 230 -23.31 -14.83 -16.47
N LEU A 231 -23.93 -15.95 -16.09
CA LEU A 231 -24.08 -16.40 -14.68
C LEU A 231 -24.97 -15.50 -13.81
N ASN A 232 -25.86 -14.72 -14.44
CA ASN A 232 -26.84 -13.88 -13.75
C ASN A 232 -26.20 -12.86 -12.78
N VAL A 233 -24.99 -12.38 -13.11
CA VAL A 233 -24.30 -11.37 -12.33
C VAL A 233 -24.68 -9.96 -12.78
N SER A 234 -24.62 -9.00 -11.86
CA SER A 234 -24.97 -7.61 -12.11
C SER A 234 -23.73 -6.76 -12.42
N TYR A 235 -23.90 -5.75 -13.28
CA TYR A 235 -22.87 -4.75 -13.53
C TYR A 235 -22.78 -3.74 -12.40
N PHE A 236 -21.55 -3.47 -11.97
CA PHE A 236 -21.21 -2.38 -11.07
C PHE A 236 -20.13 -1.51 -11.71
N VAL A 237 -20.18 -0.22 -11.41
CA VAL A 237 -19.05 0.69 -11.61
C VAL A 237 -18.28 0.71 -10.30
N ALA A 238 -16.97 0.51 -10.37
CA ALA A 238 -16.13 0.42 -9.19
C ALA A 238 -14.93 1.36 -9.29
N ALA A 239 -14.39 1.74 -8.13
CA ALA A 239 -13.10 2.39 -8.06
C ALA A 239 -12.00 1.45 -8.58
N PHE A 240 -10.91 2.03 -9.09
CA PHE A 240 -9.74 1.26 -9.50
C PHE A 240 -8.92 0.72 -8.31
N TYR A 241 -9.30 1.10 -7.08
CA TYR A 241 -8.62 0.74 -5.84
C TYR A 241 -9.38 -0.31 -5.08
N PHE A 242 -8.65 -1.29 -4.57
CA PHE A 242 -9.17 -2.48 -3.94
C PHE A 242 -8.17 -3.10 -2.95
N ALA A 243 -8.73 -3.79 -1.95
CA ALA A 243 -8.02 -4.78 -1.16
C ALA A 243 -8.70 -6.13 -1.37
N LEU A 244 -7.97 -7.09 -1.94
CA LEU A 244 -8.49 -8.41 -2.29
C LEU A 244 -7.85 -9.47 -1.39
N VAL A 245 -8.67 -10.36 -0.86
CA VAL A 245 -8.16 -11.48 -0.06
C VAL A 245 -7.45 -12.51 -0.94
N SER A 246 -6.44 -13.16 -0.39
CA SER A 246 -5.69 -14.22 -1.05
C SER A 246 -6.60 -15.38 -1.42
N LEU A 247 -6.46 -15.82 -2.66
CA LEU A 247 -7.20 -16.93 -3.27
C LEU A 247 -7.07 -18.27 -2.51
N ARG A 248 -6.05 -18.39 -1.66
CA ARG A 248 -5.81 -19.56 -0.81
C ARG A 248 -6.57 -19.52 0.52
N HIS A 249 -7.00 -18.34 0.96
CA HIS A 249 -7.77 -18.15 2.20
C HIS A 249 -9.22 -17.77 1.94
N SER A 250 -9.54 -17.44 0.69
CA SER A 250 -10.91 -17.29 0.23
C SER A 250 -10.94 -17.70 -1.22
N SER A 251 -11.94 -18.47 -1.60
CA SER A 251 -12.20 -18.72 -3.02
C SER A 251 -12.54 -17.37 -3.67
N LEU A 252 -11.57 -16.66 -4.24
CA LEU A 252 -11.83 -15.63 -5.24
C LEU A 252 -12.36 -16.35 -6.48
N VAL A 253 -13.63 -16.72 -6.39
CA VAL A 253 -14.39 -17.27 -7.48
C VAL A 253 -14.75 -16.09 -8.38
N VAL A 254 -13.80 -15.62 -9.19
CA VAL A 254 -14.18 -15.12 -10.51
C VAL A 254 -14.43 -16.37 -11.37
N ARG A 255 -15.53 -17.10 -11.09
CA ARG A 255 -16.00 -18.13 -12.01
C ARG A 255 -16.56 -17.39 -13.21
N ILE A 256 -15.78 -17.29 -14.28
CA ILE A 256 -16.37 -17.30 -15.62
C ILE A 256 -16.59 -18.79 -15.93
N LYS A 257 -17.68 -19.35 -15.39
CA LYS A 257 -18.16 -20.66 -15.81
C LYS A 257 -18.72 -20.51 -17.23
N ASN A 258 -17.92 -20.89 -18.23
CA ASN A 258 -18.44 -21.26 -19.53
C ASN A 258 -19.34 -22.48 -19.34
N ASN A 259 -20.55 -22.44 -19.87
CA ASN A 259 -21.19 -23.64 -20.38
C ASN A 259 -22.07 -23.29 -21.57
N LYS A 260 -22.00 -24.20 -22.54
CA LYS A 260 -22.66 -24.23 -23.85
C LYS A 260 -24.13 -23.85 -23.79
#